data_AF-A0A9E5W1G5-F1
#
_entry.id   AF-A0A9E5W1G5-F1
#
_cell.length_a   1.000
_cell.length_b   1.000
_cell.length_c   1.000
_cell.angle_alpha   90.00
_cell.angle_beta   90.00
_cell.angle_gamma   90.00
#
_symmetry.space_group_name_H-M   'P 1'
#
loop_
_entity.id
_entity.type
_entity.pdbx_description
1 polymer ?
#
loop_
_entity_poly.entity_id
_entity_poly.type
_entity_poly.pdbx_seq_one_letter_code
_entity_poly.pdbx_strand_id
1 'polypeptide(L)' 'MSNLIQVSELLVHAALFREESRMVPAHYRSDFPARDDARWLGYVIASYFGGEPSVVFRKI' A
#
# COMPACT_ATOMS: atom_id res chain seq x y z
N MET A 1 -15.38 15.99 8.30
CA MET A 1 -13.91 15.80 8.29
C MET A 1 -13.44 14.33 8.28
N SER A 2 -14.28 13.33 8.61
CA SER A 2 -13.87 11.90 8.77
C SER A 2 -13.21 11.26 7.55
N ASN A 3 -13.82 11.41 6.37
CA ASN A 3 -13.49 10.55 5.22
C ASN A 3 -12.08 10.75 4.67
N LEU A 4 -11.56 11.99 4.67
CA LEU A 4 -10.22 12.27 4.16
C LEU A 4 -9.15 11.63 5.04
N ILE A 5 -9.28 11.76 6.37
CA ILE A 5 -8.36 11.14 7.33
C ILE A 5 -8.37 9.62 7.16
N GLN A 6 -9.56 9.04 7.02
CA GLN A 6 -9.70 7.60 6.83
C GLN A 6 -9.00 7.11 5.55
N VAL A 7 -9.23 7.79 4.43
CA VAL A 7 -8.57 7.44 3.17
C VAL A 7 -7.05 7.63 3.25
N SER A 8 -6.58 8.70 3.92
CA SER A 8 -5.15 8.95 4.12
C SER A 8 -4.48 7.84 4.93
N GLU A 9 -5.12 7.35 5.99
CA GLU A 9 -4.60 6.25 6.80
C GLU A 9 -4.50 4.96 5.97
N LEU A 10 -5.56 4.57 5.27
CA LEU A 10 -5.51 3.40 4.37
C LEU A 10 -4.39 3.48 3.32
N LEU A 11 -4.18 4.67 2.75
CA LEU A 11 -3.12 4.90 1.77
C LEU A 11 -1.73 4.71 2.38
N VAL A 12 -1.48 5.26 3.57
CA VAL A 12 -0.20 5.14 4.27
C VAL A 12 0.07 3.69 4.67
N HIS A 13 -0.93 2.98 5.20
CA HIS A 13 -0.79 1.57 5.55
C HIS A 13 -0.50 0.70 4.31
N ALA A 14 -1.17 0.94 3.19
CA ALA A 14 -0.89 0.23 1.94
C ALA A 14 0.53 0.49 1.42
N ALA A 15 0.98 1.75 1.48
CA ALA A 15 2.31 2.14 1.04
C ALA A 15 3.42 1.56 1.94
N LEU A 16 3.20 1.53 3.27
CA LEU A 16 4.15 0.95 4.22
C LEU A 16 4.28 -0.57 4.06
N PHE A 17 3.15 -1.25 3.85
CA PHE A 17 3.10 -2.70 3.66
C PHE A 17 3.86 -3.15 2.40
N ARG A 18 3.81 -2.36 1.31
CA ARG A 18 4.54 -2.67 0.07
C ARG A 18 6.01 -2.26 0.15
N GLU A 19 6.89 -3.26 0.15
CA GLU A 19 8.35 -3.10 0.19
C GLU A 19 8.97 -3.17 -1.21
N GLU A 20 8.58 -2.26 -2.10
CA GLU A 20 9.19 -2.07 -3.43
C GLU A 20 8.98 -0.64 -3.91
N SER A 21 9.58 -0.29 -5.05
CA SER A 21 9.21 0.90 -5.82
C SER A 21 8.54 0.48 -7.13
N ARG A 22 7.37 1.04 -7.43
CA ARG A 22 6.58 0.73 -8.63
C ARG A 22 5.80 1.95 -9.08
N MET A 23 5.61 2.10 -10.40
CA MET A 23 4.93 3.27 -10.97
C MET A 23 5.58 4.61 -10.52
N VAL A 24 6.91 4.67 -10.50
CA VAL A 24 7.67 5.86 -10.11
C VAL A 24 7.30 7.04 -11.04
N PRO A 25 7.02 8.25 -10.50
CA PRO A 25 7.28 8.70 -9.13
C PRO A 25 6.16 8.49 -8.11
N ALA A 26 5.05 7.82 -8.45
CA ALA A 26 3.87 7.74 -7.58
C ALA A 26 4.09 6.90 -6.30
N HIS A 27 4.82 5.78 -6.39
CA HIS A 27 5.21 4.97 -5.24
C HIS A 27 6.70 4.63 -5.33
N TYR A 28 7.52 5.54 -4.79
CA TYR A 28 8.96 5.40 -4.68
C TYR A 28 9.37 5.30 -3.21
N ARG A 29 10.23 4.33 -2.92
CA ARG A 29 10.79 4.05 -1.60
C ARG A 29 12.31 4.00 -1.73
N SER A 30 13.02 4.89 -1.04
CA SER A 30 14.49 4.92 -1.08
C SER A 30 15.12 3.71 -0.39
N ASP A 31 14.42 3.08 0.54
CA ASP A 31 14.80 1.84 1.21
C ASP A 31 14.49 0.58 0.38
N PHE A 32 13.59 0.68 -0.61
CA PHE A 32 13.29 -0.38 -1.58
C PHE A 32 13.18 0.21 -3.01
N PRO A 33 14.30 0.64 -3.62
CA PRO A 33 14.28 1.46 -4.84
C PRO A 33 13.93 0.68 -6.11
N ALA A 34 14.02 -0.65 -6.08
CA ALA A 34 13.74 -1.51 -7.22
C ALA A 34 12.31 -2.06 -7.17
N ARG A 35 11.77 -2.38 -8.35
CA ARG A 35 10.55 -3.17 -8.51
C ARG A 35 10.83 -4.63 -8.18
N ASP A 36 9.93 -5.28 -7.45
CA ASP A 36 10.04 -6.69 -7.06
C ASP A 36 8.76 -7.45 -7.44
N ASP A 37 8.73 -7.95 -8.67
CA ASP A 37 7.60 -8.73 -9.19
C ASP A 37 7.46 -10.10 -8.54
N ALA A 38 8.54 -10.67 -7.97
CA ALA A 38 8.47 -11.98 -7.33
C ALA A 38 7.56 -11.93 -6.08
N ARG A 39 7.66 -10.83 -5.32
CA ARG A 39 6.84 -10.59 -4.12
C ARG A 39 5.58 -9.77 -4.39
N TRP A 40 5.62 -8.78 -5.28
CA TRP A 40 4.62 -7.70 -5.33
C TRP A 40 3.84 -7.56 -6.62
N LEU A 41 3.94 -8.52 -7.56
CA LEU A 41 3.08 -8.55 -8.75
C LEU A 41 1.63 -8.89 -8.37
N GLY A 42 0.89 -7.88 -7.94
CA GLY A 42 -0.47 -8.01 -7.44
C GLY A 42 -1.01 -6.71 -6.83
N TYR A 43 -2.15 -6.84 -6.15
CA TYR A 43 -2.87 -5.74 -5.52
C TYR A 43 -2.65 -5.75 -4.00
N VAL A 44 -2.37 -4.57 -3.43
CA VAL A 44 -2.52 -4.33 -1.99
C VAL A 44 -3.93 -3.78 -1.79
N ILE A 45 -4.72 -4.48 -0.98
CA ILE A 45 -6.09 -4.11 -0.66
C ILE A 45 -6.08 -3.59 0.78
N ALA A 46 -6.40 -2.31 0.95
CA ALA A 46 -6.57 -1.67 2.26
C ALA A 46 -8.06 -1.51 2.56
N SER A 47 -8.48 -1.81 3.79
CA SER A 47 -9.89 -1.75 4.19
C SER A 47 -10.02 -1.37 5.65
N TYR A 48 -11.06 -0.61 5.99
CA TYR A 48 -11.48 -0.45 7.39
C TYR A 48 -12.37 -1.62 7.80
N PHE A 49 -12.01 -2.28 8.88
CA PHE A 49 -12.86 -3.26 9.52
C PHE A 49 -12.94 -2.96 11.02
N GLY A 50 -14.15 -2.74 11.53
CA GLY A 50 -14.34 -2.46 12.96
C GLY A 50 -13.70 -1.17 13.47
N GLY A 51 -13.38 -0.21 12.59
CA GLY A 51 -12.71 1.04 12.95
C GLY A 51 -11.18 1.02 12.81
N GLU A 52 -10.59 -0.13 12.49
CA GLU A 52 -9.14 -0.30 12.32
C GLU A 52 -8.77 -0.52 10.84
N PRO A 53 -7.62 0.00 10.37
CA PRO A 53 -7.12 -0.28 9.03
C PRO A 53 -6.54 -1.70 8.95
N SER A 54 -6.86 -2.41 7.87
CA SER A 54 -6.30 -3.72 7.53
C SER A 54 -5.74 -3.68 6.13
N VAL A 55 -4.65 -4.43 5.89
CA VAL A 55 -4.00 -4.55 4.58
C VAL A 55 -3.77 -6.01 4.25
N VAL A 56 -4.10 -6.39 3.02
CA VAL A 56 -3.87 -7.75 2.50
C VAL A 56 -3.30 -7.68 1.09
N PHE A 57 -2.47 -8.67 0.73
CA PHE A 57 -1.96 -8.82 -0.62
C PHE A 57 -2.77 -9.85 -1.40
N ARG A 58 -3.12 -9.51 -2.65
CA ARG A 58 -3.71 -10.44 -3.61
C ARG A 58 -2.83 -10.50 -4.85
N LYS A 59 -2.18 -11.65 -5.06
CA LYS A 59 -1.37 -11.92 -6.25
C LYS A 59 -2.24 -11.97 -7.51
N ILE A 60 -1.69 -11.54 -8.64
CA ILE A 60 -2.29 -11.68 -9.98
C ILE A 60 -1.82 -13.00 -10.59
#